data_AF-A0A059FFM9-F1
#
_entry.id   AF-A0A059FFM9-F1
#
_cell.length_a   1.000
_cell.length_b   1.000
_cell.length_c   1.000
_cell.angle_alpha   90.00
_cell.angle_beta   90.00
_cell.angle_gamma   90.00
#
_symmetry.space_group_name_H-M   'P 1'
#
loop_
_entity.id
_entity.type
_entity.pdbx_description
1 polymer ?
#
loop_
_entity_poly.entity_id
_entity_poly.type
_entity_poly.pdbx_seq_one_letter_code
_entity_poly.pdbx_strand_id
1 'polypeptide(L)'
;MRTLILVGLIGSLVPAGVAQEVREVRAILPDPEAVDEFEAPEALNQIEDRTVILLDLTMSVEAYPSFENADGTYSGIDGDCEFGVMEGVRMLSIPTGSNHLLLSVRPGNPETHQANSVACEYMPSLQLGENIGQVMRVRGCYLANYISIPTAAQYVLNPLPASACGLTH
;
A
#
# COMPACT_ATOMS: atom_id res chain seq x y z
N MET A 1 3.43 -7.18 70.82
CA MET A 1 3.22 -6.39 69.58
C MET A 1 3.86 -7.13 68.42
N ARG A 2 3.06 -7.69 67.51
CA ARG A 2 3.53 -8.28 66.24
C ARG A 2 2.61 -7.72 65.16
N THR A 3 3.08 -6.69 64.48
CA THR A 3 2.37 -6.05 63.36
C THR A 3 2.69 -6.84 62.09
N LEU A 4 1.71 -7.55 61.55
CA LEU A 4 1.79 -8.11 60.20
C LEU A 4 1.45 -7.01 59.21
N ILE A 5 2.38 -6.67 58.31
CA ILE A 5 2.13 -5.78 57.18
C ILE A 5 1.74 -6.66 55.98
N LEU A 6 0.47 -6.57 55.59
CA LEU A 6 -0.07 -7.19 54.37
C LEU A 6 0.27 -6.28 53.19
N VAL A 7 1.23 -6.66 52.35
CA VAL A 7 1.53 -5.96 51.10
C VAL A 7 0.60 -6.49 50.01
N GLY A 8 -0.35 -5.67 49.59
CA GLY A 8 -1.29 -5.99 48.51
C GLY A 8 -0.60 -6.00 47.14
N LEU A 9 -0.67 -7.13 46.44
CA LEU A 9 -0.38 -7.20 45.01
C LEU A 9 -1.56 -6.56 44.25
N ILE A 10 -1.35 -5.37 43.71
CA ILE A 10 -2.24 -4.80 42.69
C ILE A 10 -1.77 -5.35 41.34
N GLY A 11 -2.47 -6.37 40.84
CA GLY A 11 -2.25 -6.92 39.51
C GLY A 11 -2.77 -5.96 38.45
N SER A 12 -1.87 -5.39 37.65
CA SER A 12 -2.20 -4.59 36.47
C SER A 12 -2.77 -5.49 35.38
N LEU A 13 -4.08 -5.41 35.14
CA LEU A 13 -4.71 -5.97 33.94
C LEU A 13 -4.32 -5.10 32.75
N VAL A 14 -3.30 -5.52 31.99
CA VAL A 14 -3.05 -4.97 30.66
C VAL A 14 -4.15 -5.51 29.74
N PRO A 15 -4.95 -4.68 29.07
CA PRO A 15 -5.89 -5.18 28.08
C PRO A 15 -5.07 -5.85 26.96
N ALA A 16 -5.33 -7.13 26.73
CA ALA A 16 -4.84 -7.82 25.55
C ALA A 16 -5.44 -7.10 24.33
N GLY A 17 -4.59 -6.38 23.60
CA GLY A 17 -5.00 -5.73 22.35
C GLY A 17 -5.56 -6.79 21.41
N VAL A 18 -6.72 -6.49 20.82
CA VAL A 18 -7.27 -7.28 19.71
C VAL A 18 -6.20 -7.34 18.63
N ALA A 19 -5.79 -8.55 18.23
CA ALA A 19 -4.87 -8.70 17.10
C ALA A 19 -5.55 -8.08 15.87
N GLN A 20 -4.93 -7.03 15.33
CA GLN A 20 -5.45 -6.37 14.15
C GLN A 20 -5.29 -7.31 12.95
N GLU A 21 -6.37 -7.59 12.25
CA GLU A 21 -6.35 -8.43 11.05
C GLU A 21 -5.56 -7.71 9.95
N VAL A 22 -4.53 -8.37 9.43
CA VAL A 22 -3.72 -7.92 8.31
C VAL A 22 -4.29 -8.57 7.06
N ARG A 23 -4.72 -7.77 6.07
CA ARG A 23 -5.13 -8.27 4.75
C ARG A 23 -3.97 -8.15 3.78
N GLU A 24 -3.62 -9.23 3.11
CA GLU A 24 -2.63 -9.23 2.04
C GLU A 24 -3.30 -8.86 0.72
N VAL A 25 -2.76 -7.85 0.03
CA VAL A 25 -3.27 -7.40 -1.26
C VAL A 25 -2.12 -7.43 -2.27
N ARG A 26 -2.19 -8.40 -3.19
CA ARG A 26 -1.22 -8.56 -4.27
C ARG A 26 -1.93 -8.55 -5.62
N ALA A 27 -1.46 -7.71 -6.55
CA ALA A 27 -2.01 -7.63 -7.89
C ALA A 27 -0.95 -7.19 -8.91
N ILE A 28 -1.17 -7.56 -10.17
CA ILE A 28 -0.49 -7.01 -11.33
C ILE A 28 -1.45 -6.04 -12.04
N LEU A 29 -0.94 -4.90 -12.49
CA LEU A 29 -1.68 -3.86 -13.19
C LEU A 29 -1.02 -3.55 -14.54
N PRO A 30 -1.79 -3.40 -15.64
CA PRO A 30 -3.21 -3.74 -15.72
C PRO A 30 -3.40 -5.25 -15.45
N ASP A 31 -4.60 -5.65 -15.03
CA ASP A 31 -4.87 -7.04 -14.70
C ASP A 31 -4.77 -7.90 -15.99
N PRO A 32 -3.80 -8.84 -16.08
CA PRO A 32 -3.64 -9.67 -17.27
C PRO A 32 -4.81 -10.64 -17.49
N GLU A 33 -5.63 -10.88 -16.45
CA GLU A 33 -6.79 -11.76 -16.47
C GLU A 33 -8.13 -10.99 -16.45
N ALA A 34 -8.10 -9.67 -16.65
CA ALA A 34 -9.31 -8.86 -16.72
C ALA A 34 -10.31 -9.43 -17.74
N VAL A 35 -11.47 -9.87 -17.24
CA VAL A 35 -12.57 -10.37 -18.07
C VAL A 35 -13.52 -9.24 -18.46
N ASP A 36 -13.70 -8.27 -17.56
CA ASP A 36 -14.60 -7.13 -17.72
C ASP A 36 -13.78 -5.83 -17.78
N GLU A 37 -14.08 -4.99 -18.77
CA GLU A 37 -13.52 -3.64 -18.84
C GLU A 37 -14.02 -2.82 -17.64
N PHE A 38 -13.15 -1.96 -17.10
CA PHE A 38 -13.46 -1.05 -15.99
C PHE A 38 -13.68 -1.68 -14.61
N GLU A 39 -13.30 -2.95 -14.43
CA GLU A 39 -13.25 -3.60 -13.13
C GLU A 39 -11.83 -3.63 -12.57
N ALA A 40 -11.72 -3.49 -11.26
CA ALA A 40 -10.44 -3.61 -10.58
C ALA A 40 -10.07 -5.08 -10.37
N PRO A 41 -8.77 -5.44 -10.33
CA PRO A 41 -8.37 -6.78 -9.91
C PRO A 41 -9.04 -7.18 -8.59
N GLU A 42 -9.50 -8.43 -8.50
CA GLU A 42 -10.27 -8.92 -7.34
C GLU A 42 -9.55 -8.66 -6.00
N ALA A 43 -8.23 -8.77 -5.98
CA ALA A 43 -7.42 -8.49 -4.80
C ALA A 43 -7.60 -7.05 -4.25
N LEU A 44 -7.79 -6.05 -5.12
CA LEU A 44 -8.01 -4.66 -4.70
C LEU A 44 -9.38 -4.46 -4.06
N ASN A 45 -10.38 -5.29 -4.40
CA ASN A 45 -11.71 -5.24 -3.79
C ASN A 45 -11.73 -5.75 -2.34
N GLN A 46 -10.63 -6.34 -1.87
CA GLN A 46 -10.46 -6.78 -0.48
C GLN A 46 -10.04 -5.64 0.46
N ILE A 47 -9.72 -4.46 -0.09
CA ILE A 47 -9.37 -3.28 0.71
C ILE A 47 -10.65 -2.74 1.36
N GLU A 48 -10.66 -2.69 2.69
CA GLU A 48 -11.76 -2.19 3.50
C GLU A 48 -11.29 -1.05 4.41
N ASP A 49 -12.22 -0.18 4.80
CA ASP A 49 -11.91 0.93 5.69
C ASP A 49 -11.29 0.46 7.01
N ARG A 50 -10.27 1.18 7.48
CA ARG A 50 -9.55 0.97 8.74
C ARG A 50 -8.87 -0.40 8.89
N THR A 51 -8.65 -1.09 7.78
CA THR A 51 -7.93 -2.38 7.75
C THR A 51 -6.44 -2.17 7.52
N VAL A 52 -5.61 -3.02 8.13
CA VAL A 52 -4.17 -3.06 7.85
C VAL A 52 -3.93 -3.86 6.59
N ILE A 53 -3.24 -3.26 5.62
CA ILE A 53 -2.97 -3.83 4.32
C ILE A 53 -1.47 -4.11 4.21
N LEU A 54 -1.11 -5.37 3.99
CA LEU A 54 0.20 -5.75 3.47
C LEU A 54 0.10 -5.74 1.93
N LEU A 55 0.63 -4.68 1.32
CA LEU A 55 0.48 -4.40 -0.10
C LEU A 55 1.69 -4.91 -0.89
N ASP A 56 1.40 -5.47 -2.06
CA ASP A 56 2.40 -5.83 -3.07
C ASP A 56 1.81 -5.67 -4.49
N LEU A 57 1.88 -4.45 -5.01
CA LEU A 57 1.41 -4.14 -6.37
C LEU A 57 2.57 -4.12 -7.35
N THR A 58 2.34 -4.65 -8.54
CA THR A 58 3.27 -4.57 -9.66
C THR A 58 2.56 -3.97 -10.86
N MET A 59 3.14 -2.94 -11.47
CA MET A 59 2.54 -2.17 -12.55
C MET A 59 3.45 -2.22 -13.78
N SER A 60 2.92 -2.66 -14.92
CA SER A 60 3.59 -2.54 -16.20
C SER A 60 3.57 -1.08 -16.69
N VAL A 61 4.34 -0.79 -17.74
CA VAL A 61 4.39 0.54 -18.37
C VAL A 61 3.03 1.09 -18.81
N GLU A 62 2.04 0.23 -19.09
CA GLU A 62 0.69 0.66 -19.48
C GLU A 62 -0.16 1.12 -18.29
N ALA A 63 0.24 0.77 -17.07
CA ALA A 63 -0.46 1.09 -15.84
C ALA A 63 0.49 1.68 -14.79
N TYR A 64 1.48 2.47 -15.23
CA TYR A 64 2.29 3.24 -14.29
C TYR A 64 1.41 4.22 -13.49
N PRO A 65 1.70 4.37 -12.19
CA PRO A 65 1.01 5.32 -11.35
C PRO A 65 1.34 6.75 -11.75
N SER A 66 0.45 7.67 -11.37
CA SER A 66 0.78 9.09 -11.36
C SER A 66 1.25 9.51 -9.97
N PHE A 67 2.16 10.48 -9.93
CA PHE A 67 2.85 10.94 -8.73
C PHE A 67 2.41 12.35 -8.38
N GLU A 68 2.20 12.60 -7.09
CA GLU A 68 1.89 13.94 -6.59
C GLU A 68 3.13 14.85 -6.68
N ASN A 69 2.98 15.95 -7.41
CA ASN A 69 3.98 17.00 -7.55
C ASN A 69 3.98 17.95 -6.34
N ALA A 70 5.00 18.81 -6.26
CA ALA A 70 5.13 19.78 -5.17
C ALA A 70 3.93 20.75 -5.07
N ASP A 71 3.30 21.08 -6.20
CA ASP A 71 2.14 21.96 -6.32
C ASP A 71 0.79 21.25 -6.11
N GLY A 72 0.80 19.94 -5.81
CA GLY A 72 -0.38 19.12 -5.59
C GLY A 72 -1.05 18.59 -6.87
N THR A 73 -0.47 18.86 -8.05
CA THR A 73 -0.89 18.21 -9.30
C THR A 73 -0.36 16.77 -9.38
N TYR A 74 -0.86 15.99 -10.34
CA TYR A 74 -0.40 14.62 -10.58
C TYR A 74 0.12 14.47 -12.00
N SER A 75 1.26 13.80 -12.16
CA SER A 75 1.83 13.45 -13.46
C SER A 75 2.39 12.04 -13.46
N GLY A 76 2.32 11.35 -14.59
CA GLY A 76 3.01 10.07 -14.79
C GLY A 76 4.51 10.26 -14.98
N ILE A 77 5.22 9.14 -15.14
CA ILE A 77 6.58 9.16 -15.69
C ILE A 77 6.48 9.11 -17.21
N ASP A 78 7.22 9.98 -17.88
CA ASP A 78 7.37 9.94 -19.32
C ASP A 78 8.40 8.86 -19.70
N GLY A 79 7.92 7.79 -20.32
CA GLY A 79 8.76 6.68 -20.78
C GLY A 79 9.15 5.70 -19.66
N ASP A 80 10.39 5.23 -19.73
CA ASP A 80 10.97 4.20 -18.89
C ASP A 80 11.38 4.74 -17.50
N CYS A 81 11.19 3.96 -16.43
CA CYS A 81 11.64 4.34 -15.09
C CYS A 81 13.10 3.98 -14.83
N GLU A 82 13.80 4.73 -13.97
CA GLU A 82 15.15 4.37 -13.53
C GLU A 82 15.07 3.24 -12.50
N PHE A 83 15.79 2.14 -12.75
CA PHE A 83 15.82 0.98 -11.85
C PHE A 83 16.29 1.34 -10.44
N GLY A 84 15.58 0.81 -9.44
CA GLY A 84 15.88 1.03 -8.03
C GLY A 84 14.72 1.65 -7.27
N VAL A 85 14.96 1.94 -6.00
CA VAL A 85 13.97 2.60 -5.13
C VAL A 85 13.87 4.07 -5.52
N MET A 86 12.63 4.54 -5.67
CA MET A 86 12.34 5.94 -5.93
C MET A 86 12.32 6.74 -4.63
N GLU A 87 13.06 7.83 -4.58
CA GLU A 87 13.10 8.73 -3.44
C GLU A 87 12.08 9.87 -3.55
N GLY A 88 11.72 10.46 -2.41
CA GLY A 88 10.88 11.68 -2.37
C GLY A 88 9.43 11.50 -2.80
N VAL A 89 8.95 10.27 -2.99
CA VAL A 89 7.56 10.01 -3.39
C VAL A 89 6.59 10.36 -2.26
N ARG A 90 5.81 11.43 -2.45
CA ARG A 90 4.83 11.90 -1.48
C ARG A 90 3.54 11.07 -1.48
N MET A 91 2.96 10.92 -2.66
CA MET A 91 1.75 10.14 -2.90
C MET A 91 1.74 9.63 -4.34
N LEU A 92 1.14 8.47 -4.54
CA LEU A 92 0.82 7.89 -5.84
C LEU A 92 -0.68 7.76 -6.00
N SER A 93 -1.18 7.96 -7.22
CA SER A 93 -2.49 7.47 -7.65
C SER A 93 -2.30 6.23 -8.50
N ILE A 94 -2.88 5.11 -8.05
CA ILE A 94 -2.74 3.80 -8.69
C ILE A 94 -3.84 3.63 -9.75
N PRO A 95 -3.50 3.30 -11.01
CA PRO A 95 -4.48 3.02 -12.04
C PRO A 95 -5.04 1.61 -11.84
N THR A 96 -6.09 1.51 -11.03
CA THR A 96 -6.74 0.23 -10.69
C THR A 96 -7.41 -0.45 -11.89
N GLY A 97 -7.55 0.25 -13.02
CA GLY A 97 -8.37 -0.17 -14.15
C GLY A 97 -9.86 0.15 -13.96
N SER A 98 -10.29 0.52 -12.74
CA SER A 98 -11.70 0.72 -12.42
C SER A 98 -12.13 2.19 -12.41
N ASN A 99 -13.38 2.43 -12.83
CA ASN A 99 -14.09 3.70 -12.66
C ASN A 99 -14.80 3.82 -11.29
N HIS A 100 -14.91 2.72 -10.54
CA HIS A 100 -15.61 2.65 -9.25
C HIS A 100 -14.68 2.48 -8.06
N LEU A 101 -13.41 2.12 -8.29
CA LEU A 101 -12.38 1.99 -7.26
C LEU A 101 -11.16 2.86 -7.56
N LEU A 102 -10.94 3.88 -6.75
CA LEU A 102 -9.74 4.71 -6.80
C LEU A 102 -8.81 4.34 -5.64
N LEU A 103 -7.51 4.27 -5.91
CA LEU A 103 -6.52 3.91 -4.91
C LEU A 103 -5.38 4.93 -4.90
N SER A 104 -5.12 5.51 -3.74
CA SER A 104 -3.97 6.40 -3.52
C SER A 104 -3.08 5.84 -2.42
N VAL A 105 -1.77 5.89 -2.60
CA VAL A 105 -0.79 5.34 -1.66
C VAL A 105 0.16 6.42 -1.20
N ARG A 106 0.40 6.52 0.11
CA ARG A 106 1.45 7.34 0.71
C ARG A 106 2.58 6.42 1.19
N PRO A 107 3.74 6.35 0.52
CA PRO A 107 4.82 5.45 0.93
C PRO A 107 5.35 5.73 2.34
N GLY A 108 5.36 7.01 2.73
CA GLY A 108 5.87 7.46 4.02
C GLY A 108 7.34 7.85 3.95
N ASN A 109 7.91 8.22 5.11
CA ASN A 109 9.35 8.49 5.25
C ASN A 109 10.11 7.15 5.33
N PRO A 110 11.12 6.91 4.46
CA PRO A 110 11.95 5.70 4.49
C PRO A 110 12.62 5.43 5.84
N GLU A 111 12.94 6.45 6.63
CA GLU A 111 13.59 6.28 7.95
C GLU A 111 12.66 5.57 8.95
N THR A 112 11.35 5.82 8.87
CA THR A 112 10.34 5.30 9.80
C THR A 112 9.45 4.22 9.20
N HIS A 113 9.45 4.06 7.88
CA HIS A 113 8.63 3.10 7.13
C HIS A 113 9.48 2.26 6.17
N GLN A 114 10.56 1.64 6.67
CA GLN A 114 11.56 0.94 5.84
C GLN A 114 11.00 -0.25 5.04
N ALA A 115 9.87 -0.83 5.46
CA ALA A 115 9.20 -1.88 4.69
C ALA A 115 8.40 -1.34 3.50
N ASN A 116 8.18 -0.01 3.44
CA ASN A 116 7.42 0.63 2.39
C ASN A 116 8.37 1.13 1.30
N SER A 117 8.07 0.81 0.06
CA SER A 117 8.88 1.23 -1.07
C SER A 117 8.04 1.43 -2.32
N VAL A 118 8.52 2.36 -3.14
CA VAL A 118 8.16 2.47 -4.55
C VAL A 118 9.46 2.22 -5.30
N ALA A 119 9.47 1.26 -6.20
CA ALA A 119 10.68 0.91 -6.92
C ALA A 119 10.38 0.60 -8.39
N CYS A 120 11.30 0.97 -9.26
CA CYS A 120 11.36 0.45 -10.62
C CYS A 120 12.17 -0.86 -10.58
N GLU A 121 11.56 -1.95 -10.98
CA GLU A 121 12.14 -3.29 -10.99
C GLU A 121 12.12 -3.90 -12.40
N TYR A 122 12.87 -4.96 -12.58
CA TYR A 122 12.89 -5.74 -13.82
C TYR A 122 12.02 -6.99 -13.69
N MET A 123 11.07 -7.15 -14.59
CA MET A 123 10.25 -8.34 -14.70
C MET A 123 9.95 -8.66 -16.19
N PRO A 124 10.72 -9.57 -16.81
CA PRO A 124 10.63 -9.85 -18.25
C PRO A 124 9.29 -10.45 -18.69
N SER A 125 8.56 -11.08 -17.77
CA SER A 125 7.21 -11.60 -18.07
C SER A 125 6.18 -10.52 -18.37
N LEU A 126 6.44 -9.26 -18.01
CA LEU A 126 5.60 -8.10 -18.34
C LEU A 126 6.29 -7.16 -19.34
N GLN A 127 7.17 -7.69 -20.18
CA GLN A 127 7.76 -6.93 -21.27
C GLN A 127 6.68 -6.59 -22.31
N LEU A 128 6.48 -5.29 -22.58
CA LEU A 128 5.48 -4.79 -23.53
C LEU A 128 6.14 -3.83 -24.53
N GLY A 129 5.91 -4.06 -25.82
CA GLY A 129 6.45 -3.22 -26.90
C GLY A 129 7.99 -3.13 -26.85
N GLU A 130 8.51 -1.90 -26.88
CA GLU A 130 9.95 -1.60 -26.83
C GLU A 130 10.50 -1.51 -25.40
N ASN A 131 9.64 -1.50 -24.37
CA ASN A 131 10.10 -1.51 -22.99
C ASN A 131 10.85 -2.82 -22.71
N ILE A 132 11.92 -2.75 -21.92
CA ILE A 132 12.78 -3.91 -21.64
C ILE A 132 12.21 -4.86 -20.58
N GLY A 133 11.00 -4.65 -20.07
CA GLY A 133 10.41 -5.39 -18.94
C GLY A 133 10.54 -4.64 -17.62
N GLN A 134 10.48 -3.30 -17.66
CA GLN A 134 10.46 -2.47 -16.46
C GLN A 134 9.07 -2.39 -15.87
N VAL A 135 8.99 -2.53 -14.56
CA VAL A 135 7.75 -2.46 -13.81
C VAL A 135 7.92 -1.54 -12.62
N MET A 136 6.86 -0.86 -12.21
CA MET A 136 6.83 -0.20 -10.92
C MET A 136 6.23 -1.12 -9.88
N ARG A 137 6.92 -1.32 -8.76
CA ARG A 137 6.36 -2.00 -7.59
C ARG A 137 6.12 -1.04 -6.46
N VAL A 138 4.96 -1.19 -5.83
CA VAL A 138 4.60 -0.50 -4.60
C VAL A 138 4.34 -1.57 -3.57
N ARG A 139 5.17 -1.59 -2.53
CA ARG A 139 5.10 -2.58 -1.46
C ARG A 139 5.11 -1.90 -0.11
N GLY A 140 4.47 -2.51 0.88
CA GLY A 140 4.58 -2.03 2.25
C GLY A 140 3.41 -2.40 3.14
N CYS A 141 3.45 -1.85 4.34
CA CYS A 141 2.39 -1.96 5.34
C CYS A 141 1.63 -0.63 5.43
N TYR A 142 0.30 -0.70 5.34
CA TYR A 142 -0.54 0.49 5.29
C TYR A 142 -1.83 0.35 6.09
N LEU A 143 -2.39 1.47 6.56
CA LEU A 143 -3.76 1.57 7.04
C LEU A 143 -4.64 2.14 5.93
N ALA A 144 -5.68 1.41 5.55
CA ALA A 144 -6.66 1.88 4.58
C ALA A 144 -7.62 2.89 5.20
N ASN A 145 -7.86 4.01 4.50
CA ASN A 145 -8.93 4.95 4.84
C ASN A 145 -9.85 5.14 3.63
N TYR A 146 -11.14 4.87 3.85
CA TYR A 146 -12.18 5.08 2.86
C TYR A 146 -12.57 6.56 2.77
N ILE A 147 -12.72 7.04 1.53
CA ILE A 147 -13.27 8.33 1.19
C ILE A 147 -14.43 8.08 0.23
N SER A 148 -15.63 8.49 0.64
CA SER A 148 -16.80 8.41 -0.21
C SER A 148 -16.75 9.50 -1.27
N ILE A 149 -16.79 9.11 -2.54
CA ILE A 149 -17.00 10.00 -3.68
C ILE A 149 -18.36 9.62 -4.29
N PRO A 150 -19.14 10.57 -4.86
CA PRO A 150 -20.48 10.28 -5.35
C PRO A 150 -20.61 9.09 -6.33
N THR A 151 -19.55 8.75 -7.07
CA THR A 151 -19.58 7.72 -8.12
C THR A 151 -18.56 6.59 -7.92
N ALA A 152 -17.74 6.66 -6.88
CA ALA A 152 -16.64 5.73 -6.67
C ALA A 152 -16.28 5.60 -5.17
N ALA A 153 -15.69 4.47 -4.82
CA ALA A 153 -14.96 4.30 -3.59
C ALA A 153 -13.52 4.77 -3.80
N GLN A 154 -13.01 5.67 -2.96
CA GLN A 154 -11.58 5.95 -2.90
C GLN A 154 -11.00 5.39 -1.62
N TYR A 155 -9.89 4.66 -1.74
CA TYR A 155 -9.06 4.27 -0.61
C TYR A 155 -7.74 5.02 -0.63
N VAL A 156 -7.38 5.58 0.52
CA VAL A 156 -6.06 6.17 0.75
C VAL A 156 -5.31 5.28 1.73
N LEU A 157 -4.21 4.69 1.26
CA LEU A 157 -3.33 3.85 2.07
C LEU A 157 -2.27 4.72 2.74
N ASN A 158 -2.32 4.78 4.06
CA ASN A 158 -1.40 5.54 4.90
C ASN A 158 -0.32 4.63 5.46
N PRO A 159 0.94 5.06 5.51
CA PRO A 159 2.04 4.17 5.86
C PRO A 159 1.96 3.77 7.34
N LEU A 160 2.28 2.51 7.60
CA LEU A 160 2.45 1.95 8.94
C LEU A 160 3.88 1.40 9.09
N PRO A 161 4.41 1.30 10.32
CA PRO A 161 5.66 0.58 10.55
C PRO A 161 5.49 -0.90 10.19
N ALA A 162 6.58 -1.56 9.78
CA ALA A 162 6.58 -2.96 9.34
C ALA A 162 5.96 -3.92 10.38
N SER A 163 6.18 -3.62 11.66
CA SER A 163 5.64 -4.38 12.79
C SER A 163 4.11 -4.46 12.82
N ALA A 164 3.39 -3.48 12.24
CA ALA A 164 1.94 -3.51 12.17
C ALA A 164 1.41 -4.62 11.24
N CYS A 165 2.22 -5.03 10.27
CA CYS A 165 1.94 -6.17 9.39
C CYS A 165 2.64 -7.46 9.86
N GLY A 166 3.14 -7.50 11.10
CA GLY A 166 3.87 -8.65 11.63
C GLY A 166 5.25 -8.89 10.99
N LEU A 167 5.76 -7.93 10.21
CA LEU A 167 7.11 -7.98 9.66
C LEU A 167 8.10 -7.58 10.75
N THR A 168 9.10 -8.41 10.98
CA THR A 168 10.18 -8.13 11.93
C THR A 168 11.41 -7.64 11.15
N HIS A 169 12.06 -6.61 11.68
CA HIS A 169 13.32 -6.07 11.16
C HIS A 169 14.51 -6.86 11.71
#